data_AF-A0A1Y2BU75-F1
#
_entry.id   AF-A0A1Y2BU75-F1
#
_cell.length_a   1.000
_cell.length_b   1.000
_cell.length_c   1.000
_cell.angle_alpha   90.00
_cell.angle_beta   90.00
_cell.angle_gamma   90.00
#
_symmetry.space_group_name_H-M   'P 1'
#
loop_
_entity.id
_entity.type
_entity.pdbx_description
1 polymer ?
#
loop_
_entity_poly.entity_id
_entity_poly.type
_entity_poly.pdbx_seq_one_letter_code
_entity_poly.pdbx_strand_id
1 'polypeptide(L)'
;MTFETRVGELPEAFLLRTLRYCDSKTVARVAQANRRFHGLANSGALWRHVTVSGRSAAALKFVEQVLIGRAEHIESISFESISFAKTPKSNVSPETFFAAVDKLLAIVGSKLIELRIEDAVSSLIPEAPMQFRLPIHSSLMPPADPVSLFGNIKLLLDSVGRHCPNVKKVVLSGDEDSSYVGDANIFLLTQSCPSVETFVDEESCGLTATAIIHMAAGWPKLKSLALDTEGMSVEDFSASVSLFGDRLTNLSISNFADPLDDEAFQVLLSTLQKLPSLKVLAIDHSLTRNLDGLDSVQTTRLLESCPNLQGFEYFPTIESYFDFDDESDIRSLTGSHSLVDQDPELLIDSWRAYRAKSMYSRSRRGSIGSASMATTHFGKGSPEDEEFNDVTSLAPALPSPNEDNRNRVEVYGMWQSGDKLSIRERALRILGFESGSDFFVGKQEIFFAILDSVHEVCRAKGVKVTFAWQL
;
A
#
# COMPACT_ATOMS: atom_id res chain seq x y z
N MET A 1 14.65 -8.92 -45.86
CA MET A 1 13.34 -9.39 -45.38
C MET A 1 13.00 -8.64 -44.11
N THR A 2 12.12 -7.66 -44.18
CA THR A 2 11.53 -7.02 -43.00
C THR A 2 10.30 -7.84 -42.61
N PHE A 3 10.38 -8.55 -41.49
CA PHE A 3 9.20 -9.18 -40.90
C PHE A 3 8.39 -8.09 -40.23
N GLU A 4 7.41 -7.56 -40.94
CA GLU A 4 6.43 -6.64 -40.39
C GLU A 4 5.34 -7.47 -39.69
N THR A 5 5.64 -7.94 -38.48
CA THR A 5 4.68 -8.72 -37.68
C THR A 5 3.54 -7.80 -37.28
N ARG A 6 2.33 -8.05 -37.81
CA ARG A 6 1.16 -7.28 -37.43
C ARG A 6 0.79 -7.61 -35.98
N VAL A 7 0.50 -6.59 -35.17
CA VAL A 7 0.07 -6.78 -33.75
C VAL A 7 -1.13 -7.75 -33.67
N GLY A 8 -2.01 -7.72 -34.68
CA GLY A 8 -3.16 -8.62 -34.80
C GLY A 8 -2.82 -10.08 -35.10
N GLU A 9 -1.56 -10.44 -35.31
CA GLU A 9 -1.08 -11.83 -35.52
C GLU A 9 -0.35 -12.39 -34.28
N LEU A 10 -0.11 -11.57 -33.26
CA LEU A 10 0.53 -12.02 -32.03
C LEU A 10 -0.34 -13.04 -31.28
N PRO A 11 0.24 -14.02 -30.56
CA PRO A 11 -0.51 -14.97 -29.74
C PRO A 11 -1.40 -14.31 -28.69
N GLU A 12 -2.59 -14.87 -28.41
CA GLU A 12 -3.54 -14.30 -27.45
C GLU A 12 -2.95 -14.14 -26.04
N ALA A 13 -2.16 -15.11 -25.58
CA ALA A 13 -1.49 -15.03 -24.29
C ALA A 13 -0.55 -13.82 -24.18
N PHE A 14 0.14 -13.47 -25.28
CA PHE A 14 1.00 -12.29 -25.32
C PHE A 14 0.17 -11.01 -25.28
N LEU A 15 -0.90 -10.94 -26.08
CA LEU A 15 -1.80 -9.78 -26.11
C LEU A 15 -2.51 -9.56 -24.77
N LEU A 16 -3.00 -10.61 -24.13
CA LEU A 16 -3.58 -10.53 -22.78
C LEU A 16 -2.55 -10.04 -21.77
N ARG A 17 -1.31 -10.55 -21.83
CA ARG A 17 -0.24 -10.08 -20.96
C ARG A 17 0.06 -8.60 -21.19
N THR A 18 0.08 -8.12 -22.43
CA THR A 18 0.26 -6.70 -22.75
C THR A 18 -0.91 -5.86 -22.24
N LEU A 19 -2.15 -6.31 -22.46
CA LEU A 19 -3.36 -5.61 -22.01
C LEU A 19 -3.46 -5.51 -20.48
N ARG A 20 -2.82 -6.41 -19.73
CA ARG A 20 -2.70 -6.31 -18.27
C ARG A 20 -1.90 -5.09 -17.80
N TYR A 21 -1.06 -4.51 -18.65
CA TYR A 21 -0.32 -3.28 -18.35
C TYR A 21 -1.04 -2.01 -18.85
N CYS A 22 -2.22 -2.16 -19.46
CA CYS A 22 -3.00 -1.04 -19.97
C CYS A 22 -4.10 -0.65 -18.97
N ASP A 23 -4.41 0.65 -18.92
CA ASP A 23 -5.58 1.14 -18.18
C ASP A 23 -6.92 0.79 -18.86
N SER A 24 -8.03 0.98 -18.14
CA SER A 24 -9.40 0.73 -18.61
C SER A 24 -9.69 1.40 -19.94
N LYS A 25 -9.30 2.66 -20.06
CA LYS A 25 -9.59 3.49 -21.23
C LYS A 25 -8.88 2.93 -22.45
N THR A 26 -7.64 2.50 -22.28
CA THR A 26 -6.81 1.86 -23.30
C THR A 26 -7.38 0.50 -23.67
N VAL A 27 -7.73 -0.35 -22.70
CA VAL A 27 -8.37 -1.65 -22.98
C VAL A 27 -9.70 -1.47 -23.72
N ALA A 28 -10.53 -0.49 -23.34
CA ALA A 28 -11.79 -0.19 -24.01
C ALA A 28 -11.58 0.29 -25.46
N ARG A 29 -10.61 1.17 -25.70
CA ARG A 29 -10.24 1.60 -27.06
C ARG A 29 -9.71 0.44 -27.90
N VAL A 30 -8.87 -0.42 -27.32
CA VAL A 30 -8.37 -1.62 -28.00
C VAL A 30 -9.54 -2.57 -28.33
N ALA A 31 -10.51 -2.72 -27.43
CA ALA A 31 -11.72 -3.51 -27.66
C ALA A 31 -12.55 -3.01 -28.84
N GLN A 32 -12.52 -1.71 -29.15
CA GLN A 32 -13.21 -1.11 -30.29
C GLN A 32 -12.45 -1.32 -31.62
N ALA A 33 -11.15 -1.63 -31.58
CA ALA A 33 -10.32 -1.71 -32.77
C ALA A 33 -10.71 -2.88 -33.69
N ASN A 34 -10.99 -4.07 -33.15
CA ASN A 34 -11.53 -5.20 -33.91
C ASN A 34 -12.19 -6.27 -33.00
N ARG A 35 -12.90 -7.23 -33.62
CA ARG A 35 -13.59 -8.32 -32.91
C ARG A 35 -12.68 -9.20 -32.05
N ARG A 36 -11.43 -9.41 -32.47
CA ARG A 36 -10.45 -10.21 -31.71
C ARG A 36 -10.09 -9.51 -30.41
N PHE A 37 -9.73 -8.23 -30.48
CA PHE A 37 -9.45 -7.42 -29.30
C PHE A 37 -10.67 -7.22 -28.41
N HIS A 38 -11.88 -7.15 -28.99
CA HIS A 38 -13.11 -7.17 -28.21
C HIS A 38 -13.26 -8.46 -27.39
N GLY A 39 -12.97 -9.62 -27.98
CA GLY A 39 -12.94 -10.90 -27.25
C GLY A 39 -11.88 -10.92 -26.14
N LEU A 40 -10.67 -10.43 -26.43
CA LEU A 40 -9.58 -10.36 -25.46
C LEU A 40 -9.90 -9.42 -24.29
N ALA A 41 -10.47 -8.25 -24.55
CA ALA A 41 -10.90 -7.29 -23.53
C ALA A 41 -11.99 -7.86 -22.60
N ASN A 42 -12.78 -8.82 -23.08
CA ASN A 42 -13.79 -9.52 -22.29
C ASN A 42 -13.30 -10.84 -21.70
N SER A 43 -12.03 -11.21 -21.89
CA SER A 43 -11.46 -12.41 -21.29
C SER A 43 -11.42 -12.26 -19.77
N GLY A 44 -11.95 -13.24 -19.03
CA GLY A 44 -11.91 -13.26 -17.57
C GLY A 44 -10.50 -13.07 -16.96
N ALA A 45 -9.45 -13.39 -17.72
CA ALA A 45 -8.06 -13.18 -17.31
C ALA A 45 -7.66 -11.70 -17.10
N LEU A 46 -8.41 -10.75 -17.67
CA LEU A 46 -8.23 -9.30 -17.44
C LEU A 46 -9.07 -8.77 -16.27
N TRP A 47 -10.07 -9.54 -15.81
CA TRP A 47 -11.05 -9.12 -14.80
C TRP A 47 -10.83 -9.80 -13.45
N ARG A 48 -9.74 -10.56 -13.28
CA ARG A 48 -9.41 -11.21 -11.99
C ARG A 48 -9.18 -10.21 -10.87
N HIS A 49 -8.61 -9.06 -11.20
CA HIS A 49 -8.31 -8.01 -10.25
C HIS A 49 -8.91 -6.72 -10.77
N VAL A 50 -9.78 -6.12 -9.96
CA VAL A 50 -10.56 -4.95 -10.34
C VAL A 50 -10.42 -3.88 -9.28
N THR A 51 -10.13 -2.65 -9.72
CA THR A 51 -10.23 -1.46 -8.89
C THR A 51 -11.50 -0.69 -9.26
N VAL A 52 -12.21 -0.19 -8.25
CA VAL A 52 -13.36 0.71 -8.38
C VAL A 52 -12.97 2.03 -7.72
N SER A 53 -12.85 3.10 -8.51
CA SER A 53 -12.48 4.41 -7.99
C SER A 53 -13.21 5.57 -8.69
N GLY A 54 -13.07 6.77 -8.14
CA GLY A 54 -13.56 8.01 -8.73
C GLY A 54 -14.93 8.44 -8.19
N ARG A 55 -15.69 9.21 -8.98
CA ARG A 55 -16.99 9.75 -8.54
C ARG A 55 -18.02 8.63 -8.38
N SER A 56 -18.80 8.68 -7.30
CA SER A 56 -19.76 7.63 -6.93
C SER A 56 -20.75 7.27 -8.05
N ALA A 57 -21.21 8.23 -8.84
CA ALA A 57 -22.12 7.98 -9.96
C ALA A 57 -21.47 7.19 -11.10
N ALA A 58 -20.21 7.48 -11.41
CA ALA A 58 -19.47 6.79 -12.45
C ALA A 58 -19.01 5.40 -11.96
N ALA A 59 -18.58 5.29 -10.69
CA ALA A 59 -18.30 4.03 -10.02
C ALA A 59 -19.53 3.12 -9.95
N LEU A 60 -20.72 3.66 -9.63
CA LEU A 60 -21.98 2.91 -9.63
C LEU A 60 -22.28 2.33 -11.02
N LYS A 61 -22.26 3.17 -12.07
CA LYS A 61 -22.48 2.71 -13.46
C LYS A 61 -21.49 1.61 -13.83
N PHE A 62 -20.24 1.77 -13.45
CA PHE A 62 -19.21 0.79 -13.70
C PHE A 62 -19.49 -0.56 -13.01
N VAL A 63 -19.86 -0.53 -11.72
CA VAL A 63 -20.26 -1.74 -10.98
C VAL A 63 -21.45 -2.42 -11.68
N GLU A 64 -22.53 -1.68 -11.95
CA GLU A 64 -23.77 -2.24 -12.47
C GLU A 64 -23.66 -2.75 -13.91
N GLN A 65 -23.04 -1.96 -14.79
CA GLN A 65 -23.04 -2.23 -16.23
C GLN A 65 -21.86 -3.09 -16.67
N VAL A 66 -20.75 -3.07 -15.91
CA VAL A 66 -19.50 -3.72 -16.31
C VAL A 66 -19.16 -4.89 -15.39
N LEU A 67 -19.11 -4.67 -14.08
CA LEU A 67 -18.58 -5.68 -13.16
C LEU A 67 -19.54 -6.82 -12.89
N ILE A 68 -20.84 -6.54 -12.73
CA ILE A 68 -21.84 -7.59 -12.48
C ILE A 68 -21.83 -8.65 -13.58
N GLY A 69 -21.71 -8.24 -14.85
CA GLY A 69 -21.63 -9.18 -15.98
C GLY A 69 -20.34 -10.00 -16.07
N ARG A 70 -19.33 -9.67 -15.24
CA ARG A 70 -18.00 -10.30 -15.24
C ARG A 70 -17.61 -10.84 -13.86
N ALA A 71 -18.53 -10.78 -12.90
CA ALA A 71 -18.30 -11.08 -11.50
C ALA A 71 -17.76 -12.49 -11.27
N GLU A 72 -18.09 -13.45 -12.14
CA GLU A 72 -17.62 -14.83 -12.02
C GLU A 72 -16.10 -15.01 -12.19
N HIS A 73 -15.43 -14.01 -12.75
CA HIS A 73 -13.98 -14.02 -12.99
C HIS A 73 -13.21 -13.22 -11.95
N ILE A 74 -13.88 -12.46 -11.08
CA ILE A 74 -13.23 -11.57 -10.12
C ILE A 74 -12.74 -12.39 -8.92
N GLU A 75 -11.45 -12.25 -8.61
CA GLU A 75 -10.77 -12.88 -7.47
C GLU A 75 -10.26 -11.82 -6.48
N SER A 76 -10.14 -10.57 -6.91
CA SER A 76 -9.64 -9.44 -6.11
C SER A 76 -10.39 -8.16 -6.46
N ILE A 77 -10.84 -7.44 -5.44
CA ILE A 77 -11.52 -6.16 -5.58
C ILE A 77 -10.85 -5.12 -4.70
N SER A 78 -10.58 -3.96 -5.29
CA SER A 78 -10.14 -2.75 -4.60
C SER A 78 -11.17 -1.65 -4.72
N PHE A 79 -11.48 -0.97 -3.62
CA PHE A 79 -12.26 0.27 -3.62
C PHE A 79 -11.34 1.42 -3.22
N GLU A 80 -11.04 2.31 -4.16
CA GLU A 80 -10.04 3.38 -4.03
C GLU A 80 -10.71 4.75 -4.20
N SER A 81 -10.52 5.68 -3.27
CA SER A 81 -10.87 7.12 -3.40
C SER A 81 -12.28 7.39 -3.97
N ILE A 82 -13.32 6.72 -3.47
CA ILE A 82 -14.68 6.89 -4.00
C ILE A 82 -15.30 8.17 -3.43
N SER A 83 -15.52 9.14 -4.31
CA SER A 83 -16.04 10.45 -3.91
C SER A 83 -17.56 10.49 -3.99
N PHE A 84 -18.22 10.74 -2.86
CA PHE A 84 -19.66 10.99 -2.76
C PHE A 84 -20.02 12.49 -2.75
N ALA A 85 -19.13 13.35 -3.24
CA ALA A 85 -19.38 14.78 -3.33
C ALA A 85 -20.66 15.04 -4.13
N LYS A 86 -21.59 15.81 -3.54
CA LYS A 86 -22.84 16.21 -4.20
C LYS A 86 -22.50 17.08 -5.40
N THR A 87 -22.69 16.56 -6.60
CA THR A 87 -22.69 17.39 -7.81
C THR A 87 -24.13 17.77 -8.15
N PRO A 88 -24.37 18.94 -8.78
CA PRO A 88 -25.72 19.35 -9.19
C PRO A 88 -26.43 18.34 -10.12
N LYS A 89 -25.66 17.45 -10.77
CA LYS A 89 -26.14 16.54 -11.81
C LYS A 89 -26.29 15.10 -11.36
N SER A 90 -25.68 14.67 -10.26
CA SER A 90 -25.74 13.28 -9.80
C SER A 90 -25.97 13.19 -8.29
N ASN A 91 -27.17 12.75 -7.90
CA ASN A 91 -27.52 12.42 -6.53
C ASN A 91 -27.45 10.90 -6.30
N VAL A 92 -26.30 10.29 -6.56
CA VAL A 92 -26.10 8.89 -6.14
C VAL A 92 -25.83 8.88 -4.65
N SER A 93 -26.80 8.36 -3.89
CA SER A 93 -26.63 8.20 -2.45
C SER A 93 -25.63 7.07 -2.15
N PRO A 94 -24.87 7.13 -1.05
CA PRO A 94 -24.01 6.03 -0.63
C PRO A 94 -24.73 4.69 -0.56
N GLU A 95 -25.97 4.66 -0.06
CA GLU A 95 -26.78 3.45 0.06
C GLU A 95 -27.08 2.84 -1.31
N THR A 96 -27.32 3.67 -2.33
CA THR A 96 -27.53 3.18 -3.70
C THR A 96 -26.27 2.53 -4.26
N PHE A 97 -25.11 3.17 -4.03
CA PHE A 97 -23.83 2.61 -4.44
C PHE A 97 -23.53 1.28 -3.72
N PHE A 98 -23.61 1.25 -2.39
CA PHE A 98 -23.34 0.04 -1.62
C PHE A 98 -24.37 -1.07 -1.87
N ALA A 99 -25.61 -0.75 -2.23
CA ALA A 99 -26.57 -1.78 -2.68
C ALA A 99 -26.15 -2.43 -4.01
N ALA A 100 -25.50 -1.70 -4.92
CA ALA A 100 -24.94 -2.28 -6.14
C ALA A 100 -23.68 -3.11 -5.84
N VAL A 101 -22.82 -2.62 -4.94
CA VAL A 101 -21.65 -3.38 -4.46
C VAL A 101 -22.07 -4.66 -3.75
N ASP A 102 -23.12 -4.63 -2.93
CA ASP A 102 -23.68 -5.81 -2.27
C ASP A 102 -24.11 -6.87 -3.29
N LYS A 103 -24.84 -6.47 -4.35
CA LYS A 103 -25.20 -7.36 -5.47
C LYS A 103 -23.97 -7.94 -6.16
N LEU A 104 -22.94 -7.12 -6.40
CA LEU A 104 -21.68 -7.59 -6.98
C LEU A 104 -21.03 -8.65 -6.08
N LEU A 105 -20.86 -8.35 -4.79
CA LEU A 105 -20.25 -9.25 -3.81
C LEU A 105 -21.07 -10.53 -3.62
N ALA A 106 -22.40 -10.48 -3.72
CA ALA A 106 -23.24 -11.67 -3.70
C ALA A 106 -22.96 -12.64 -4.87
N ILE A 107 -22.55 -12.13 -6.03
CA ILE A 107 -22.21 -12.94 -7.21
C ILE A 107 -20.75 -13.41 -7.15
N VAL A 108 -19.82 -12.51 -6.80
CA VAL A 108 -18.39 -12.83 -6.64
C VAL A 108 -18.23 -13.86 -5.52
N GLY A 109 -18.91 -13.62 -4.40
CA GLY A 109 -19.12 -14.54 -3.30
C GLY A 109 -17.83 -15.15 -2.77
N SER A 110 -17.83 -16.48 -2.71
CA SER A 110 -16.76 -17.31 -2.18
C SER A 110 -15.49 -17.36 -3.06
N LYS A 111 -15.49 -16.71 -4.23
CA LYS A 111 -14.32 -16.59 -5.09
C LYS A 111 -13.43 -15.40 -4.74
N LEU A 112 -13.93 -14.42 -3.97
CA LEU A 112 -13.12 -13.28 -3.57
C LEU A 112 -11.98 -13.75 -2.64
N ILE A 113 -10.74 -13.55 -3.07
CA ILE A 113 -9.51 -13.90 -2.37
C ILE A 113 -8.90 -12.67 -1.70
N GLU A 114 -8.94 -11.52 -2.37
CA GLU A 114 -8.32 -10.28 -1.90
C GLU A 114 -9.32 -9.13 -1.89
N LEU A 115 -9.41 -8.45 -0.75
CA LEU A 115 -10.19 -7.23 -0.57
C LEU A 115 -9.23 -6.10 -0.19
N ARG A 116 -9.27 -5.01 -0.97
CA ARG A 116 -8.59 -3.76 -0.67
C ARG A 116 -9.60 -2.64 -0.50
N ILE A 117 -9.43 -1.83 0.54
CA ILE A 117 -10.23 -0.65 0.82
C ILE A 117 -9.25 0.49 1.09
N GLU A 118 -9.36 1.55 0.29
CA GLU A 118 -8.44 2.68 0.32
C GLU A 118 -9.20 3.98 0.08
N ASP A 119 -9.07 4.94 1.01
CA ASP A 119 -9.72 6.27 0.93
C ASP A 119 -11.19 6.22 0.50
N ALA A 120 -11.88 5.13 0.86
CA ALA A 120 -13.06 4.70 0.11
C ALA A 120 -14.26 5.65 0.27
N VAL A 121 -14.20 6.60 1.21
CA VAL A 121 -15.25 7.60 1.41
C VAL A 121 -14.63 8.92 1.91
N SER A 122 -14.14 9.77 1.00
CA SER A 122 -13.85 11.17 1.34
C SER A 122 -15.17 11.97 1.30
N SER A 123 -15.75 12.33 2.45
CA SER A 123 -16.77 13.38 2.46
C SER A 123 -16.05 14.72 2.60
N LEU A 124 -15.68 15.34 1.47
CA LEU A 124 -15.29 16.74 1.46
C LEU A 124 -16.51 17.57 1.90
N ILE A 125 -16.67 17.76 3.20
CA ILE A 125 -17.49 18.85 3.74
C ILE A 125 -16.64 20.11 3.50
N PRO A 126 -17.01 21.01 2.57
CA PRO A 126 -16.06 22.00 2.06
C PRO A 126 -15.62 23.11 3.04
N GLU A 127 -16.06 23.11 4.31
CA GLU A 127 -15.95 24.32 5.17
C GLU A 127 -15.76 24.03 6.68
N ALA A 128 -15.32 22.85 7.10
CA ALA A 128 -14.86 22.71 8.49
C ALA A 128 -13.41 23.22 8.57
N PRO A 129 -13.11 24.31 9.31
CA PRO A 129 -11.73 24.77 9.46
C PRO A 129 -10.88 23.65 10.06
N MET A 130 -9.71 23.40 9.49
CA MET A 130 -8.69 22.47 10.00
C MET A 130 -8.34 22.84 11.45
N GLN A 131 -9.10 22.34 12.41
CA GLN A 131 -8.68 22.28 13.80
C GLN A 131 -7.88 21.01 13.94
N PHE A 132 -6.56 21.18 14.15
CA PHE A 132 -5.62 20.18 14.65
C PHE A 132 -6.32 19.05 15.40
N ARG A 133 -6.53 17.92 14.71
CA ARG A 133 -6.98 16.69 15.34
C ARG A 133 -5.74 15.97 15.82
N LEU A 134 -5.36 16.27 17.06
CA LEU A 134 -4.52 15.37 17.84
C LEU A 134 -5.16 13.97 17.84
N PRO A 135 -4.41 12.88 18.10
CA PRO A 135 -4.98 11.56 18.36
C PRO A 135 -5.82 11.65 19.63
N ILE A 136 -7.09 12.03 19.49
CA ILE A 136 -8.03 12.11 20.58
C ILE A 136 -8.50 10.69 20.82
N HIS A 137 -8.16 10.15 21.99
CA HIS A 137 -8.72 8.93 22.55
C HIS A 137 -10.22 8.87 22.24
N SER A 138 -10.73 7.76 21.70
CA SER A 138 -12.11 7.58 21.24
C SER A 138 -13.19 7.89 22.30
N SER A 139 -12.81 8.06 23.57
CA SER A 139 -13.63 8.52 24.69
C SER A 139 -13.85 10.05 24.78
N LEU A 140 -13.10 10.86 24.03
CA LEU A 140 -13.11 12.33 24.10
C LEU A 140 -13.65 13.02 22.83
N MET A 141 -14.11 12.25 21.85
CA MET A 141 -14.84 12.78 20.69
C MET A 141 -16.18 13.37 21.16
N PRO A 142 -16.48 14.66 20.91
CA PRO A 142 -17.82 15.19 21.13
C PRO A 142 -18.83 14.44 20.24
N PRO A 143 -20.10 14.35 20.63
CA PRO A 143 -21.14 13.69 19.84
C PRO A 143 -21.53 14.57 18.63
N ALA A 144 -20.58 14.79 17.71
CA ALA A 144 -20.89 15.28 16.37
C ALA A 144 -21.36 14.07 15.57
N ASP A 145 -22.61 14.12 15.08
CA ASP A 145 -23.38 13.05 14.42
C ASP A 145 -22.51 12.04 13.64
N PRO A 146 -22.00 10.97 14.29
CA PRO A 146 -20.97 10.07 13.74
C PRO A 146 -21.50 9.14 12.63
N VAL A 147 -22.74 9.35 12.20
CA VAL A 147 -23.54 8.33 11.52
C VAL A 147 -23.28 8.28 10.00
N SER A 148 -22.78 9.36 9.37
CA SER A 148 -22.74 9.41 7.90
C SER A 148 -21.45 8.86 7.25
N LEU A 149 -20.27 9.07 7.85
CA LEU A 149 -19.00 8.58 7.29
C LEU A 149 -18.73 7.12 7.68
N PHE A 150 -18.84 6.79 8.97
CA PHE A 150 -18.65 5.43 9.48
C PHE A 150 -19.74 4.45 9.00
N GLY A 151 -20.94 4.95 8.72
CA GLY A 151 -22.05 4.12 8.25
C GLY A 151 -21.75 3.44 6.92
N ASN A 152 -21.04 4.13 6.02
CA ASN A 152 -20.82 3.66 4.65
C ASN A 152 -19.81 2.51 4.56
N ILE A 153 -18.67 2.63 5.25
CA ILE A 153 -17.69 1.54 5.28
C ILE A 153 -18.23 0.31 6.01
N LYS A 154 -19.05 0.53 7.04
CA LYS A 154 -19.76 -0.57 7.71
C LYS A 154 -20.68 -1.33 6.74
N LEU A 155 -21.44 -0.65 5.89
CA LEU A 155 -22.29 -1.32 4.89
C LEU A 155 -21.47 -2.19 3.93
N LEU A 156 -20.31 -1.70 3.48
CA LEU A 156 -19.38 -2.49 2.66
C LEU A 156 -18.90 -3.73 3.42
N LEU A 157 -18.41 -3.56 4.65
CA LEU A 157 -17.87 -4.66 5.45
C LEU A 157 -18.92 -5.67 5.88
N ASP A 158 -20.16 -5.23 6.16
CA ASP A 158 -21.30 -6.11 6.39
C ASP A 158 -21.60 -6.95 5.13
N SER A 159 -21.47 -6.35 3.93
CA SER A 159 -21.67 -7.05 2.65
C SER A 159 -20.56 -8.06 2.37
N VAL A 160 -19.31 -7.68 2.58
CA VAL A 160 -18.15 -8.59 2.52
C VAL A 160 -18.34 -9.75 3.48
N GLY A 161 -18.72 -9.47 4.72
CA GLY A 161 -18.91 -10.51 5.72
C GLY A 161 -20.03 -11.50 5.39
N ARG A 162 -21.11 -11.03 4.74
CA ARG A 162 -22.20 -11.91 4.29
C ARG A 162 -21.83 -12.79 3.10
N HIS A 163 -21.02 -12.27 2.17
CA HIS A 163 -20.86 -12.90 0.86
C HIS A 163 -19.48 -13.53 0.62
N CYS A 164 -18.44 -13.07 1.31
CA CYS A 164 -17.04 -13.36 0.98
C CYS A 164 -16.27 -14.05 2.12
N PRO A 165 -16.70 -15.22 2.65
CA PRO A 165 -16.05 -15.89 3.79
C PRO A 165 -14.65 -16.47 3.48
N ASN A 166 -14.26 -16.49 2.20
CA ASN A 166 -13.01 -17.07 1.71
C ASN A 166 -11.92 -16.02 1.45
N VAL A 167 -12.15 -14.75 1.78
CA VAL A 167 -11.13 -13.71 1.67
C VAL A 167 -9.91 -14.15 2.47
N LYS A 168 -8.76 -14.15 1.81
CA LYS A 168 -7.46 -14.53 2.36
C LYS A 168 -6.57 -13.34 2.64
N LYS A 169 -6.75 -12.27 1.89
CA LYS A 169 -5.97 -11.04 2.03
C LYS A 169 -6.90 -9.86 2.20
N VAL A 170 -6.73 -9.14 3.31
CA VAL A 170 -7.39 -7.87 3.57
C VAL A 170 -6.32 -6.80 3.60
N VAL A 171 -6.59 -5.72 2.89
CA VAL A 171 -5.72 -4.56 2.81
C VAL A 171 -6.56 -3.32 3.11
N LEU A 172 -6.13 -2.56 4.09
CA LEU A 172 -6.72 -1.28 4.46
C LEU A 172 -5.66 -0.19 4.29
N SER A 173 -6.08 0.91 3.69
CA SER A 173 -5.29 2.13 3.57
C SER A 173 -6.23 3.30 3.80
N GLY A 174 -5.74 4.33 4.48
CA GLY A 174 -6.50 5.56 4.64
C GLY A 174 -5.60 6.69 5.07
N ASP A 175 -5.88 7.89 4.56
CA ASP A 175 -5.30 9.11 5.09
C ASP A 175 -6.07 9.62 6.34
N GLU A 176 -5.52 10.63 7.02
CA GLU A 176 -6.13 11.29 8.19
C GLU A 176 -7.53 11.87 7.88
N ASP A 177 -7.83 12.12 6.61
CA ASP A 177 -9.07 12.71 6.11
C ASP A 177 -10.12 11.65 5.68
N SER A 178 -9.71 10.38 5.59
CA SER A 178 -10.51 9.27 5.09
C SER A 178 -11.44 8.69 6.16
N SER A 179 -12.44 7.94 5.71
CA SER A 179 -13.35 7.22 6.62
C SER A 179 -12.59 6.12 7.37
N TYR A 180 -12.25 6.43 8.61
CA TYR A 180 -11.54 5.58 9.58
C TYR A 180 -12.11 4.16 9.70
N VAL A 181 -11.27 3.14 9.50
CA VAL A 181 -11.58 1.74 9.79
C VAL A 181 -11.21 1.42 11.24
N GLY A 182 -12.17 1.52 12.15
CA GLY A 182 -11.89 1.32 13.57
C GLY A 182 -11.89 -0.14 14.02
N ASP A 183 -11.58 -0.36 15.29
CA ASP A 183 -11.55 -1.69 15.93
C ASP A 183 -12.86 -2.49 15.74
N ALA A 184 -14.01 -1.82 15.73
CA ALA A 184 -15.31 -2.45 15.51
C ALA A 184 -15.46 -3.04 14.09
N ASN A 185 -14.86 -2.40 13.09
CA ASN A 185 -14.85 -2.86 11.72
C ASN A 185 -13.94 -4.08 11.56
N ILE A 186 -12.77 -4.08 12.22
CA ILE A 186 -11.90 -5.25 12.29
C ILE A 186 -12.61 -6.40 13.02
N PHE A 187 -13.27 -6.14 14.15
CA PHE A 187 -14.05 -7.14 14.86
C PHE A 187 -15.07 -7.82 13.93
N LEU A 188 -15.86 -7.04 13.18
CA LEU A 188 -16.82 -7.55 12.20
C LEU A 188 -16.13 -8.45 11.16
N LEU A 189 -15.04 -7.99 10.54
CA LEU A 189 -14.28 -8.77 9.56
C LEU A 189 -13.74 -10.08 10.16
N THR A 190 -13.31 -10.07 11.41
CA THR A 190 -12.80 -11.26 12.10
C THR A 190 -13.88 -12.31 12.38
N GLN A 191 -15.13 -11.88 12.58
CA GLN A 191 -16.26 -12.80 12.71
C GLN A 191 -16.70 -13.38 11.37
N SER A 192 -16.58 -12.62 10.28
CA SER A 192 -17.18 -13.01 9.00
C SER A 192 -16.20 -13.60 7.97
N CYS A 193 -14.90 -13.28 8.07
CA CYS A 193 -13.86 -13.73 7.15
C CYS A 193 -12.80 -14.58 7.89
N PRO A 194 -13.12 -15.80 8.35
CA PRO A 194 -12.19 -16.62 9.16
C PRO A 194 -11.00 -17.19 8.35
N SER A 195 -11.01 -17.03 7.03
CA SER A 195 -9.97 -17.54 6.12
C SER A 195 -8.82 -16.57 5.87
N VAL A 196 -8.82 -15.39 6.49
CA VAL A 196 -7.77 -14.39 6.30
C VAL A 196 -6.41 -14.96 6.74
N GLU A 197 -5.46 -14.92 5.81
CA GLU A 197 -4.06 -15.35 5.98
C GLU A 197 -3.11 -14.15 6.00
N THR A 198 -3.51 -13.01 5.41
CA THR A 198 -2.71 -11.81 5.29
C THR A 198 -3.54 -10.56 5.59
N PHE A 199 -3.05 -9.74 6.50
CA PHE A 199 -3.60 -8.42 6.79
C PHE A 199 -2.52 -7.37 6.59
N VAL A 200 -2.89 -6.27 5.95
CA VAL A 200 -2.02 -5.12 5.71
C VAL A 200 -2.79 -3.86 6.08
N ASP A 201 -2.24 -3.11 7.03
CA ASP A 201 -2.55 -1.71 7.31
C ASP A 201 -1.45 -0.87 6.64
N GLU A 202 -1.81 -0.14 5.59
CA GLU A 202 -0.85 0.61 4.76
C GLU A 202 -0.56 2.00 5.28
N GLU A 203 -1.58 2.65 5.81
CA GLU A 203 -1.55 4.03 6.29
C GLU A 203 -2.55 4.09 7.43
N SER A 204 -2.08 4.53 8.59
CA SER A 204 -2.76 4.49 9.89
C SER A 204 -4.27 4.64 9.77
N CYS A 205 -4.99 3.52 9.75
CA CYS A 205 -6.44 3.53 9.91
C CYS A 205 -6.85 3.64 11.39
N GLY A 206 -5.91 4.09 12.23
CA GLY A 206 -6.00 4.20 13.69
C GLY A 206 -6.39 2.90 14.38
N LEU A 207 -5.85 1.78 13.90
CA LEU A 207 -6.03 0.51 14.60
C LEU A 207 -5.36 0.56 15.96
N THR A 208 -6.10 0.19 17.00
CA THR A 208 -5.52 0.08 18.34
C THR A 208 -5.10 -1.37 18.60
N ALA A 209 -4.46 -1.60 19.76
CA ALA A 209 -4.22 -2.96 20.25
C ALA A 209 -5.51 -3.80 20.31
N THR A 210 -6.68 -3.19 20.47
CA THR A 210 -7.98 -3.88 20.46
C THR A 210 -8.27 -4.54 19.12
N ALA A 211 -8.02 -3.85 17.99
CA ALA A 211 -8.15 -4.45 16.66
C ALA A 211 -7.24 -5.68 16.52
N ILE A 212 -5.98 -5.57 16.94
CA ILE A 212 -5.00 -6.66 16.87
C ILE A 212 -5.45 -7.86 17.73
N ILE A 213 -6.01 -7.62 18.93
CA ILE A 213 -6.59 -8.67 19.78
C ILE A 213 -7.74 -9.38 19.05
N HIS A 214 -8.62 -8.64 18.39
CA HIS A 214 -9.70 -9.22 17.57
C HIS A 214 -9.15 -10.07 16.42
N MET A 215 -8.12 -9.59 15.71
CA MET A 215 -7.44 -10.35 14.65
C MET A 215 -6.85 -11.66 15.18
N ALA A 216 -6.13 -11.60 16.30
CA ALA A 216 -5.52 -12.77 16.93
C ALA A 216 -6.59 -13.82 17.29
N ALA A 217 -7.75 -13.39 17.79
CA ALA A 217 -8.84 -14.28 18.19
C ALA A 217 -9.64 -14.83 16.99
N GLY A 218 -9.99 -13.99 16.01
CA GLY A 218 -10.92 -14.36 14.94
C GLY A 218 -10.29 -14.82 13.63
N TRP A 219 -8.99 -14.60 13.41
CA TRP A 219 -8.27 -15.08 12.22
C TRP A 219 -7.27 -16.19 12.58
N PRO A 220 -7.72 -17.45 12.73
CA PRO A 220 -6.86 -18.57 13.11
C PRO A 220 -5.77 -18.88 12.08
N LYS A 221 -5.94 -18.46 10.82
CA LYS A 221 -4.99 -18.71 9.71
C LYS A 221 -4.06 -17.54 9.41
N LEU A 222 -4.16 -16.43 10.15
CA LEU A 222 -3.33 -15.24 9.89
C LEU A 222 -1.86 -15.58 10.13
N LYS A 223 -1.06 -15.44 9.06
CA LYS A 223 0.38 -15.75 9.06
C LYS A 223 1.25 -14.56 8.67
N SER A 224 0.64 -13.54 8.06
CA SER A 224 1.31 -12.32 7.63
C SER A 224 0.54 -11.11 8.13
N LEU A 225 1.22 -10.26 8.89
CA LEU A 225 0.66 -9.06 9.52
C LEU A 225 1.58 -7.88 9.22
N ALA A 226 1.06 -6.89 8.51
CA ALA A 226 1.70 -5.60 8.34
C ALA A 226 0.84 -4.55 9.04
N LEU A 227 1.46 -3.81 9.95
CA LEU A 227 0.81 -2.83 10.80
C LEU A 227 1.51 -1.49 10.67
N ASP A 228 0.70 -0.45 10.49
CA ASP A 228 1.09 0.90 10.85
C ASP A 228 0.82 1.09 12.33
N THR A 229 1.90 1.31 13.09
CA THR A 229 1.84 1.46 14.55
C THR A 229 1.86 2.93 14.98
N GLU A 230 1.57 3.83 14.03
CA GLU A 230 1.43 5.26 14.29
C GLU A 230 0.27 5.51 15.26
N GLY A 231 0.61 5.88 16.49
CA GLY A 231 -0.35 6.03 17.59
C GLY A 231 -0.44 4.84 18.57
N MET A 232 0.37 3.79 18.40
CA MET A 232 0.45 2.64 19.30
C MET A 232 1.75 2.64 20.10
N SER A 233 1.67 2.47 21.42
CA SER A 233 2.86 2.27 22.25
C SER A 233 3.46 0.88 22.02
N VAL A 234 4.75 0.72 22.34
CA VAL A 234 5.43 -0.57 22.16
C VAL A 234 4.88 -1.62 23.13
N GLU A 235 4.39 -1.23 24.30
CA GLU A 235 3.75 -2.11 25.27
C GLU A 235 2.42 -2.66 24.74
N ASP A 236 1.58 -1.79 24.18
CA ASP A 236 0.29 -2.16 23.60
C ASP A 236 0.46 -3.05 22.37
N PHE A 237 1.44 -2.71 21.51
CA PHE A 237 1.87 -3.57 20.43
C PHE A 237 2.34 -4.94 20.95
N SER A 238 3.21 -4.95 21.96
CA SER A 238 3.77 -6.17 22.54
C SER A 238 2.69 -7.08 23.12
N ALA A 239 1.77 -6.52 23.92
CA ALA A 239 0.70 -7.25 24.56
C ALA A 239 -0.25 -7.87 23.52
N SER A 240 -0.56 -7.14 22.44
CA SER A 240 -1.50 -7.59 21.42
C SER A 240 -0.88 -8.55 20.40
N VAL A 241 0.30 -8.25 19.85
CA VAL A 241 0.95 -9.08 18.82
C VAL A 241 1.46 -10.41 19.39
N SER A 242 1.83 -10.47 20.68
CA SER A 242 2.22 -11.72 21.33
C SER A 242 1.12 -12.80 21.28
N LEU A 243 -0.16 -12.41 21.10
CA LEU A 243 -1.30 -13.33 21.02
C LEU A 243 -1.30 -14.21 19.75
N PHE A 244 -0.52 -13.85 18.74
CA PHE A 244 -0.38 -14.70 17.55
C PHE A 244 0.49 -15.93 17.80
N GLY A 245 1.46 -15.83 18.71
CA GLY A 245 2.36 -16.91 19.07
C GLY A 245 3.10 -17.50 17.87
N ASP A 246 2.96 -18.81 17.66
CA ASP A 246 3.61 -19.57 16.60
C ASP A 246 2.94 -19.46 15.23
N ARG A 247 1.81 -18.75 15.11
CA ARG A 247 1.08 -18.60 13.84
C ARG A 247 1.74 -17.59 12.90
N LEU A 248 2.35 -16.55 13.46
CA LEU A 248 2.87 -15.45 12.66
C LEU A 248 4.23 -15.81 12.05
N THR A 249 4.29 -15.79 10.72
CA THR A 249 5.51 -16.06 9.94
C THR A 249 6.13 -14.80 9.35
N ASN A 250 5.30 -13.79 9.09
CA ASN A 250 5.72 -12.52 8.52
C ASN A 250 5.14 -11.38 9.35
N LEU A 251 6.00 -10.46 9.79
CA LEU A 251 5.63 -9.29 10.55
C LEU A 251 6.27 -8.06 9.91
N SER A 252 5.46 -7.04 9.62
CA SER A 252 5.92 -5.72 9.21
C SER A 252 5.39 -4.69 10.17
N ILE A 253 6.27 -3.81 10.64
CA ILE A 253 5.96 -2.77 11.63
C ILE A 253 6.46 -1.46 11.07
N SER A 254 5.59 -0.44 11.03
CA SER A 254 5.99 0.94 10.73
C SER A 254 5.62 1.90 11.85
N ASN A 255 6.46 2.91 12.09
CA ASN A 255 6.10 4.14 12.79
C ASN A 255 5.53 4.01 14.20
N PHE A 256 6.28 3.48 15.18
CA PHE A 256 5.82 3.56 16.57
C PHE A 256 5.55 5.02 16.99
N ALA A 257 4.53 5.21 17.84
CA ALA A 257 4.19 6.52 18.40
C ALA A 257 5.35 7.13 19.19
N ASP A 258 6.02 6.29 19.97
CA ASP A 258 7.14 6.67 20.83
C ASP A 258 8.47 6.27 20.18
N PRO A 259 9.55 7.03 20.42
CA PRO A 259 10.89 6.62 20.00
C PRO A 259 11.24 5.24 20.56
N LEU A 260 11.85 4.39 19.74
CA LEU A 260 12.42 3.11 20.18
C LEU A 260 13.71 3.33 20.97
N ASP A 261 13.59 3.86 22.19
CA ASP A 261 14.68 3.92 23.15
C ASP A 261 15.10 2.52 23.65
N ASP A 262 16.08 2.44 24.55
CA ASP A 262 16.60 1.16 25.02
C ASP A 262 15.54 0.29 25.72
N GLU A 263 14.59 0.90 26.45
CA GLU A 263 13.53 0.20 27.18
C GLU A 263 12.45 -0.30 26.21
N ALA A 264 11.94 0.59 25.36
CA ALA A 264 10.99 0.26 24.29
C ALA A 264 11.57 -0.81 23.36
N PHE A 265 12.85 -0.70 22.99
CA PHE A 265 13.53 -1.72 22.19
C PHE A 265 13.65 -3.05 22.95
N GLN A 266 13.88 -3.07 24.27
CA GLN A 266 13.82 -4.32 25.04
C GLN A 266 12.44 -4.96 25.01
N VAL A 267 11.38 -4.15 25.12
CA VAL A 267 10.01 -4.64 25.03
C VAL A 267 9.79 -5.29 23.67
N LEU A 268 10.17 -4.64 22.57
CA LEU A 268 10.09 -5.20 21.21
C LEU A 268 10.85 -6.51 21.07
N LEU A 269 12.10 -6.59 21.56
CA LEU A 269 12.89 -7.83 21.53
C LEU A 269 12.17 -8.97 22.28
N SER A 270 11.59 -8.67 23.44
CA SER A 270 10.82 -9.66 24.21
C SER A 270 9.55 -10.13 23.49
N THR A 271 8.91 -9.26 22.70
CA THR A 271 7.78 -9.60 21.84
C THR A 271 8.21 -10.56 20.74
N LEU A 272 9.30 -10.24 20.04
CA LEU A 272 9.81 -11.04 18.93
C LEU A 272 10.20 -12.46 19.38
N GLN A 273 10.75 -12.61 20.58
CA GLN A 273 11.05 -13.93 21.17
C GLN A 273 9.79 -14.80 21.40
N LYS A 274 8.61 -14.18 21.54
CA LYS A 274 7.33 -14.89 21.67
C LYS A 274 6.74 -15.32 20.31
N LEU A 275 7.40 -14.98 19.20
CA LEU A 275 7.02 -15.33 17.83
C LEU A 275 8.01 -16.34 17.22
N PRO A 276 8.05 -17.60 17.73
CA PRO A 276 9.10 -18.56 17.36
C PRO A 276 9.08 -18.96 15.88
N SER A 277 7.94 -18.79 15.20
CA SER A 277 7.78 -19.11 13.78
C SER A 277 8.11 -17.96 12.83
N LEU A 278 8.53 -16.81 13.35
CA LEU A 278 8.80 -15.63 12.54
C LEU A 278 9.99 -15.87 11.60
N LYS A 279 9.72 -15.72 10.29
CA LYS A 279 10.69 -15.93 9.20
C LYS A 279 11.03 -14.64 8.48
N VAL A 280 10.09 -13.71 8.40
CA VAL A 280 10.29 -12.41 7.75
C VAL A 280 9.89 -11.31 8.72
N LEU A 281 10.81 -10.37 8.94
CA LEU A 281 10.60 -9.19 9.76
C LEU A 281 10.92 -7.96 8.92
N ALA A 282 9.97 -7.05 8.81
CA ALA A 282 10.15 -5.75 8.23
C ALA A 282 10.01 -4.68 9.31
N ILE A 283 10.98 -3.79 9.42
CA ILE A 283 10.95 -2.63 10.32
C ILE A 283 11.12 -1.38 9.48
N ASP A 284 10.08 -0.56 9.50
CA ASP A 284 10.03 0.70 8.80
C ASP A 284 10.10 1.87 9.78
N HIS A 285 11.28 2.49 9.83
CA HIS A 285 11.52 3.69 10.62
C HIS A 285 11.36 4.95 9.79
N SER A 286 11.00 4.86 8.50
CA SER A 286 11.12 5.99 7.59
C SER A 286 10.31 7.24 7.98
N LEU A 287 9.30 7.16 8.86
CA LEU A 287 8.59 8.34 9.40
C LEU A 287 9.03 8.77 10.81
N THR A 288 9.88 7.99 11.50
CA THR A 288 10.36 8.36 12.83
C THR A 288 11.37 9.50 12.72
N ARG A 289 10.91 10.71 13.10
CA ARG A 289 11.76 11.88 13.22
C ARG A 289 12.67 11.69 14.44
N ASN A 290 13.97 11.97 14.27
CA ASN A 290 14.99 11.99 15.35
C ASN A 290 15.54 10.63 15.83
N LEU A 291 15.41 9.55 15.04
CA LEU A 291 16.12 8.30 15.33
C LEU A 291 17.21 8.04 14.29
N ASP A 292 18.42 7.72 14.78
CA ASP A 292 19.54 7.24 13.97
C ASP A 292 19.31 5.79 13.45
N GLY A 293 18.05 5.36 13.32
CA GLY A 293 17.74 3.99 12.91
C GLY A 293 18.21 2.93 13.91
N LEU A 294 18.41 1.70 13.41
CA LEU A 294 18.92 0.57 14.19
C LEU A 294 20.43 0.45 14.00
N ASP A 295 21.19 0.53 15.08
CA ASP A 295 22.63 0.32 15.01
C ASP A 295 22.99 -1.18 14.89
N SER A 296 24.30 -1.45 14.78
CA SER A 296 24.85 -2.82 14.68
C SER A 296 24.52 -3.72 15.86
N VAL A 297 24.49 -3.16 17.07
CA VAL A 297 24.28 -3.86 18.34
C VAL A 297 22.80 -4.20 18.48
N GLN A 298 21.92 -3.23 18.21
CA GLN A 298 20.48 -3.39 18.18
C GLN A 298 20.07 -4.42 17.13
N THR A 299 20.62 -4.33 15.92
CA THR A 299 20.38 -5.31 14.86
C THR A 299 20.82 -6.71 15.27
N THR A 300 21.99 -6.84 15.89
CA THR A 300 22.47 -8.15 16.39
C THR A 300 21.50 -8.73 17.42
N ARG A 301 21.06 -7.93 18.40
CA ARG A 301 20.10 -8.35 19.44
C ARG A 301 18.74 -8.71 18.87
N LEU A 302 18.30 -8.00 17.82
CA LEU A 302 17.08 -8.29 17.09
C LEU A 302 17.17 -9.64 16.36
N LEU A 303 18.26 -9.89 15.63
CA LEU A 303 18.46 -11.18 14.97
C LEU A 303 18.59 -12.34 15.97
N GLU A 304 19.18 -12.10 17.14
CA GLU A 304 19.27 -13.09 18.21
C GLU A 304 17.93 -13.41 18.86
N SER A 305 17.02 -12.43 18.92
CA SER A 305 15.64 -12.63 19.37
C SER A 305 14.77 -13.39 18.37
N CYS A 306 15.20 -13.48 17.10
CA CYS A 306 14.49 -14.15 16.01
C CYS A 306 15.34 -15.27 15.38
N PRO A 307 15.59 -16.40 16.08
CA PRO A 307 16.54 -17.42 15.62
C PRO A 307 16.15 -18.10 14.29
N ASN A 308 14.87 -18.03 13.90
CA ASN A 308 14.34 -18.62 12.66
C ASN A 308 14.18 -17.61 11.52
N LEU A 309 14.70 -16.38 11.69
CA LEU A 309 14.57 -15.33 10.70
C LEU A 309 15.35 -15.69 9.42
N GLN A 310 14.69 -15.57 8.28
CA GLN A 310 15.23 -15.85 6.95
C GLN A 310 15.34 -14.57 6.11
N GLY A 311 14.43 -13.62 6.34
CA GLY A 311 14.38 -12.32 5.68
C GLY A 311 14.28 -11.19 6.69
N PHE A 312 15.09 -10.16 6.50
CA PHE A 312 14.99 -8.90 7.23
C PHE A 312 14.86 -7.75 6.24
N GLU A 313 13.78 -6.98 6.32
CA GLU A 313 13.58 -5.78 5.53
C GLU A 313 13.73 -4.56 6.45
N TYR A 314 14.64 -3.66 6.09
CA TYR A 314 14.92 -2.48 6.90
C TYR A 314 14.75 -1.22 6.07
N PHE A 315 13.88 -0.33 6.54
CA PHE A 315 13.59 0.95 5.91
C PHE A 315 14.06 2.07 6.85
N PRO A 316 15.30 2.54 6.70
CA PRO A 316 15.80 3.64 7.51
C PRO A 316 15.20 4.97 7.07
N THR A 317 15.08 5.91 8.01
CA THR A 317 14.82 7.31 7.71
C THR A 317 16.02 7.87 6.97
N ILE A 318 15.88 8.18 5.68
CA ILE A 318 16.94 8.90 4.95
C ILE A 318 16.99 10.35 5.45
N GLU A 319 15.83 10.96 5.67
CA GLU A 319 15.70 12.39 5.97
C GLU A 319 16.47 12.84 7.21
N SER A 320 16.70 11.97 8.21
CA SER A 320 17.49 12.33 9.39
C SER A 320 18.97 12.54 9.08
N TYR A 321 19.46 12.00 7.95
CA TYR A 321 20.87 12.03 7.56
C TYR A 321 21.19 13.03 6.45
N PHE A 322 20.17 13.53 5.78
CA PHE A 322 20.29 14.54 4.74
C PHE A 322 19.61 15.79 5.28
N ASP A 323 20.41 16.76 5.77
CA ASP A 323 19.90 18.09 6.11
C ASP A 323 19.42 18.74 4.81
N PHE A 324 18.14 18.58 4.52
CA PHE A 324 17.47 19.26 3.41
C PHE A 324 17.10 20.72 3.75
N ASP A 325 17.53 21.20 4.91
CA ASP A 325 17.24 22.55 5.42
C ASP A 325 17.88 23.64 4.55
N ASP A 326 18.97 23.35 3.84
CA ASP A 326 19.52 24.25 2.84
C ASP A 326 18.89 23.98 1.47
N GLU A 327 18.05 24.91 1.02
CA GLU A 327 17.36 24.93 -0.28
C GLU A 327 18.31 24.70 -1.47
N SER A 328 19.61 25.00 -1.31
CA SER A 328 20.67 24.71 -2.28
C SER A 328 20.92 23.21 -2.50
N ASP A 329 20.74 22.39 -1.47
CA ASP A 329 21.11 20.98 -1.49
C ASP A 329 20.05 20.14 -2.21
N ILE A 330 18.77 20.45 -2.03
CA ILE A 330 17.66 19.88 -2.83
C ILE A 330 17.80 20.29 -4.32
N ARG A 331 18.15 21.56 -4.59
CA ARG A 331 18.39 22.05 -5.96
C ARG A 331 19.57 21.36 -6.62
N SER A 332 20.59 20.97 -5.85
CA SER A 332 21.74 20.19 -6.34
C SER A 332 21.38 18.73 -6.67
N LEU A 333 20.48 18.11 -5.90
CA LEU A 333 20.01 16.73 -6.10
C LEU A 333 19.11 16.55 -7.32
N THR A 334 18.29 17.55 -7.65
CA THR A 334 17.32 17.43 -8.76
C THR A 334 17.92 17.70 -10.14
N GLY A 335 19.15 18.22 -10.21
CA GLY A 335 19.85 18.52 -11.48
C GLY A 335 19.10 19.48 -12.41
N SER A 336 17.99 20.07 -11.96
CA SER A 336 17.05 20.80 -12.80
C SER A 336 17.07 22.28 -12.43
N HIS A 337 17.80 23.09 -13.20
CA HIS A 337 17.81 24.56 -13.10
C HIS A 337 16.48 25.23 -13.51
N SER A 338 15.40 24.47 -13.76
CA SER A 338 14.15 24.95 -14.36
C SER A 338 12.97 25.14 -13.39
N LEU A 339 13.13 24.88 -12.08
CA LEU A 339 12.04 24.91 -11.10
C LEU A 339 12.01 26.18 -10.22
N VAL A 340 12.61 27.28 -10.70
CA VAL A 340 12.97 28.46 -9.89
C VAL A 340 11.78 29.23 -9.27
N ASP A 341 10.52 28.97 -9.66
CA ASP A 341 9.36 29.76 -9.22
C ASP A 341 8.31 28.98 -8.39
N GLN A 342 8.59 27.76 -7.90
CA GLN A 342 7.63 27.04 -7.07
C GLN A 342 7.82 27.29 -5.57
N ASP A 343 6.71 27.48 -4.86
CA ASP A 343 6.66 27.67 -3.41
C ASP A 343 7.22 26.43 -2.68
N PRO A 344 8.23 26.59 -1.80
CA PRO A 344 8.84 25.51 -1.05
C PRO A 344 7.84 24.69 -0.21
N GLU A 345 6.80 25.31 0.34
CA GLU A 345 5.77 24.57 1.11
C GLU A 345 4.98 23.62 0.19
N LEU A 346 4.68 24.05 -1.04
CA LEU A 346 4.04 23.20 -2.05
C LEU A 346 4.93 22.04 -2.49
N LEU A 347 6.25 22.22 -2.56
CA LEU A 347 7.20 21.13 -2.84
C LEU A 347 7.25 20.12 -1.70
N ILE A 348 7.31 20.60 -0.45
CA ILE A 348 7.27 19.75 0.74
C ILE A 348 5.95 18.98 0.83
N ASP A 349 4.81 19.64 0.59
CA ASP A 349 3.50 18.99 0.64
C ASP A 349 3.25 18.06 -0.56
N SER A 350 3.74 18.39 -1.75
CA SER A 350 3.70 17.48 -2.91
C SER A 350 4.58 16.25 -2.67
N TRP A 351 5.72 16.42 -1.98
CA TRP A 351 6.58 15.31 -1.58
C TRP A 351 5.96 14.47 -0.46
N ARG A 352 5.28 15.07 0.52
CA ARG A 352 4.45 14.35 1.52
C ARG A 352 3.31 13.56 0.87
N ALA A 353 2.61 14.15 -0.10
CA ALA A 353 1.58 13.44 -0.87
C ALA A 353 2.18 12.32 -1.75
N TYR A 354 3.42 12.45 -2.22
CA TYR A 354 4.17 11.39 -2.91
C TYR A 354 4.65 10.28 -1.95
N ARG A 355 4.92 10.63 -0.69
CA ARG A 355 5.32 9.74 0.40
C ARG A 355 4.17 8.83 0.86
N ALA A 356 2.96 9.37 1.01
CA ALA A 356 1.72 8.58 1.19
C ALA A 356 1.49 7.63 -0.01
N LYS A 357 1.57 8.15 -1.24
CA LYS A 357 1.53 7.34 -2.48
C LYS A 357 2.65 6.30 -2.63
N SER A 358 3.66 6.32 -1.78
CA SER A 358 4.70 5.30 -1.73
C SER A 358 4.43 4.22 -0.69
N MET A 359 3.77 4.51 0.43
CA MET A 359 3.15 3.49 1.27
C MET A 359 2.20 2.63 0.42
N TYR A 360 1.39 3.29 -0.42
CA TYR A 360 0.60 2.69 -1.51
C TYR A 360 1.41 1.81 -2.48
N SER A 361 2.67 2.14 -2.73
CA SER A 361 3.59 1.33 -3.55
C SER A 361 4.27 0.20 -2.75
N ARG A 362 4.35 0.28 -1.42
CA ARG A 362 4.98 -0.69 -0.50
C ARG A 362 4.10 -1.93 -0.29
N SER A 363 2.78 -1.77 -0.17
CA SER A 363 1.84 -2.90 -0.13
C SER A 363 1.78 -3.71 -1.41
N ARG A 364 2.08 -3.08 -2.54
CA ARG A 364 2.29 -3.83 -3.78
C ARG A 364 3.44 -4.84 -3.68
N ARG A 365 4.35 -4.77 -2.71
CA ARG A 365 5.42 -5.78 -2.54
C ARG A 365 4.92 -7.08 -1.91
N GLY A 366 3.80 -7.04 -1.16
CA GLY A 366 3.10 -8.23 -0.64
C GLY A 366 1.87 -8.65 -1.47
N SER A 367 1.40 -7.81 -2.39
CA SER A 367 0.37 -8.09 -3.42
C SER A 367 0.84 -7.43 -4.71
N ILE A 368 1.65 -8.15 -5.47
CA ILE A 368 2.25 -7.61 -6.69
C ILE A 368 1.18 -7.55 -7.76
N GLY A 369 0.63 -6.35 -7.99
CA GLY A 369 0.23 -5.95 -9.33
C GLY A 369 -0.59 -4.70 -9.65
N SER A 370 -1.05 -3.85 -8.76
CA SER A 370 -2.06 -2.85 -9.17
C SER A 370 -1.54 -1.53 -9.79
N ALA A 371 -0.94 -1.46 -11.00
CA ALA A 371 -0.47 -0.17 -11.58
C ALA A 371 -1.57 0.94 -11.64
N SER A 372 -1.55 1.89 -10.71
CA SER A 372 -2.36 3.11 -10.74
C SER A 372 -1.54 4.26 -11.34
N MET A 373 -2.08 4.86 -12.39
CA MET A 373 -1.56 6.09 -12.98
C MET A 373 -2.49 7.24 -12.65
N ALA A 374 -1.89 8.35 -12.21
CA ALA A 374 -2.57 9.59 -11.92
C ALA A 374 -3.39 10.11 -13.12
N THR A 375 -4.48 10.79 -12.78
CA THR A 375 -5.37 11.54 -13.68
C THR A 375 -4.60 12.56 -14.52
N THR A 376 -4.36 12.26 -15.80
CA THR A 376 -4.08 13.30 -16.80
C THR A 376 -5.35 13.64 -17.56
N HIS A 377 -5.90 14.82 -17.33
CA HIS A 377 -6.97 15.40 -18.14
C HIS A 377 -6.44 15.76 -19.53
N PHE A 378 -6.89 15.05 -20.57
CA PHE A 378 -6.67 15.43 -21.96
C PHE A 378 -7.94 15.31 -22.80
N GLY A 379 -8.40 16.46 -23.31
CA GLY A 379 -8.97 16.63 -24.66
C GLY A 379 -10.39 16.13 -24.98
N LYS A 380 -11.27 17.10 -25.25
CA LYS A 380 -12.56 17.11 -25.98
C LYS A 380 -13.07 15.76 -26.56
N GLY A 381 -13.80 15.00 -25.75
CA GLY A 381 -14.79 14.02 -26.20
C GLY A 381 -16.20 14.64 -26.25
N SER A 382 -17.18 13.92 -26.79
CA SER A 382 -18.58 14.39 -26.80
C SER A 382 -19.14 14.53 -25.37
N PRO A 383 -20.17 15.36 -25.10
CA PRO A 383 -20.70 15.57 -23.75
C PRO A 383 -21.20 14.30 -23.05
N GLU A 384 -21.53 13.25 -23.81
CA GLU A 384 -21.97 11.94 -23.27
C GLU A 384 -20.78 11.05 -22.86
N ASP A 385 -19.58 11.31 -23.39
CA ASP A 385 -18.35 10.57 -23.04
C ASP A 385 -17.63 11.17 -21.80
N GLU A 386 -18.03 12.35 -21.33
CA GLU A 386 -17.42 13.00 -20.16
C GLU A 386 -17.68 12.24 -18.85
N GLU A 387 -18.82 11.57 -18.69
CA GLU A 387 -19.15 10.88 -17.43
C GLU A 387 -18.28 9.64 -17.16
N PHE A 388 -17.75 8.98 -18.19
CA PHE A 388 -16.83 7.85 -18.01
C PHE A 388 -15.37 8.30 -17.86
N ASN A 389 -15.05 9.58 -18.11
CA ASN A 389 -13.69 10.09 -17.98
C ASN A 389 -13.24 10.24 -16.52
N ASP A 390 -14.18 10.29 -15.57
CA ASP A 390 -13.94 10.44 -14.12
C ASP A 390 -13.73 9.12 -13.37
N VAL A 391 -13.88 7.96 -14.02
CA VAL A 391 -13.50 6.67 -13.43
C VAL A 391 -12.02 6.44 -13.71
N THR A 392 -11.21 6.53 -12.66
CA THR A 392 -9.82 6.07 -12.69
C THR A 392 -9.79 4.53 -12.57
N SER A 393 -9.04 3.92 -13.48
CA SER A 393 -8.53 2.55 -13.46
C SER A 393 -9.54 1.37 -13.38
N LEU A 394 -9.71 0.69 -14.52
CA LEU A 394 -9.34 -0.74 -14.55
C LEU A 394 -7.85 -0.79 -14.85
N ALA A 395 -7.01 -0.90 -13.83
CA ALA A 395 -5.77 -1.60 -14.06
C ALA A 395 -6.08 -3.05 -13.74
N PRO A 396 -5.94 -4.00 -14.69
CA PRO A 396 -5.81 -5.39 -14.31
C PRO A 396 -4.64 -5.42 -13.33
N ALA A 397 -4.87 -5.75 -12.05
CA ALA A 397 -3.72 -5.95 -11.18
C ALA A 397 -2.86 -7.05 -11.81
N LEU A 398 -1.58 -6.75 -12.01
CA LEU A 398 -0.56 -7.66 -12.51
C LEU A 398 -0.59 -8.94 -11.66
N PRO A 399 -0.21 -10.08 -12.24
CA PRO A 399 -0.10 -11.33 -11.48
C PRO A 399 0.99 -11.24 -10.41
N SER A 400 0.73 -11.85 -9.25
CA SER A 400 1.72 -12.14 -8.20
C SER A 400 2.95 -12.87 -8.79
N PRO A 401 4.19 -12.56 -8.38
CA PRO A 401 5.45 -12.95 -9.05
C PRO A 401 5.81 -14.44 -8.96
N ASN A 402 4.94 -15.28 -8.41
CA ASN A 402 5.22 -16.72 -8.31
C ASN A 402 5.12 -17.47 -9.65
N GLU A 403 4.89 -16.79 -10.79
CA GLU A 403 4.73 -17.46 -12.10
C GLU A 403 5.94 -17.44 -13.07
N ASP A 404 6.94 -16.55 -12.98
CA ASP A 404 8.25 -16.76 -13.66
C ASP A 404 9.24 -15.60 -13.41
N ASN A 405 10.23 -15.84 -12.56
CA ASN A 405 11.19 -14.83 -12.09
C ASN A 405 12.51 -14.83 -12.92
N ARG A 406 12.44 -14.58 -14.24
CA ARG A 406 13.67 -14.60 -15.07
C ARG A 406 14.07 -13.34 -15.83
N ASN A 407 13.21 -12.34 -16.03
CA ASN A 407 13.64 -11.13 -16.75
C ASN A 407 12.77 -9.92 -16.39
N ARG A 408 13.25 -9.04 -15.50
CA ARG A 408 12.75 -7.67 -15.41
C ARG A 408 13.82 -6.74 -14.82
N VAL A 409 13.97 -5.57 -15.47
CA VAL A 409 14.80 -4.44 -15.05
C VAL A 409 13.84 -3.27 -14.85
N GLU A 410 13.68 -2.80 -13.62
CA GLU A 410 12.97 -1.55 -13.27
C GLU A 410 13.87 -0.75 -12.33
N VAL A 411 13.83 0.59 -12.45
CA VAL A 411 14.71 1.53 -11.76
C VAL A 411 14.18 1.78 -10.34
N TYR A 412 14.52 0.89 -9.42
CA TYR A 412 14.50 1.10 -7.96
C TYR A 412 15.75 0.44 -7.39
N GLY A 413 16.37 1.04 -6.37
CA GLY A 413 17.50 0.42 -5.69
C GLY A 413 17.06 -0.80 -4.89
N MET A 414 16.95 -1.97 -5.54
CA MET A 414 16.73 -3.24 -4.86
C MET A 414 18.07 -3.91 -4.55
N TRP A 415 18.21 -4.33 -3.29
CA TRP A 415 19.45 -4.83 -2.71
C TRP A 415 19.40 -6.36 -2.65
N GLN A 416 20.35 -7.05 -3.28
CA GLN A 416 20.53 -8.49 -3.07
C GLN A 416 21.98 -8.82 -2.72
N SER A 417 22.14 -9.74 -1.77
CA SER A 417 23.40 -10.36 -1.38
C SER A 417 23.99 -11.13 -2.58
N GLY A 418 24.92 -10.52 -3.33
CA GLY A 418 25.61 -11.16 -4.45
C GLY A 418 26.47 -10.25 -5.33
N ASP A 419 26.20 -8.95 -5.34
CA ASP A 419 26.90 -7.98 -6.19
C ASP A 419 28.27 -7.54 -5.62
N LYS A 420 29.18 -7.11 -6.51
CA LYS A 420 30.59 -6.77 -6.18
C LYS A 420 30.82 -5.34 -5.64
N LEU A 421 29.87 -4.44 -5.79
CA LEU A 421 30.00 -3.04 -5.35
C LEU A 421 29.71 -2.92 -3.84
N SER A 422 30.36 -2.00 -3.13
CA SER A 422 29.97 -1.66 -1.75
C SER A 422 28.56 -1.05 -1.70
N ILE A 423 27.93 -1.07 -0.52
CA ILE A 423 26.63 -0.44 -0.26
C ILE A 423 26.71 1.05 -0.64
N ARG A 424 27.74 1.74 -0.17
CA ARG A 424 28.05 3.14 -0.50
C ARG A 424 28.10 3.38 -2.01
N GLU A 425 28.93 2.65 -2.76
CA GLU A 425 29.07 2.85 -4.21
C GLU A 425 27.77 2.67 -4.99
N ARG A 426 26.89 1.76 -4.53
CA ARG A 426 25.60 1.53 -5.19
C ARG A 426 24.59 2.60 -4.87
N ALA A 427 24.47 2.97 -3.59
CA ALA A 427 23.59 4.05 -3.18
C ALA A 427 23.97 5.34 -3.89
N LEU A 428 25.27 5.67 -3.97
CA LEU A 428 25.77 6.81 -4.73
C LEU A 428 25.36 6.76 -6.21
N ARG A 429 25.45 5.61 -6.86
CA ARG A 429 25.00 5.45 -8.26
C ARG A 429 23.48 5.62 -8.43
N ILE A 430 22.68 5.07 -7.50
CA ILE A 430 21.22 5.22 -7.53
C ILE A 430 20.83 6.69 -7.36
N LEU A 431 21.55 7.39 -6.49
CA LEU A 431 21.42 8.82 -6.24
C LEU A 431 21.96 9.71 -7.38
N GLY A 432 22.56 9.12 -8.43
CA GLY A 432 23.13 9.88 -9.54
C GLY A 432 24.49 10.52 -9.25
N PHE A 433 25.15 10.19 -8.14
CA PHE A 433 26.49 10.68 -7.81
C PHE A 433 27.58 9.84 -8.50
N GLU A 434 28.55 10.52 -9.12
CA GLU A 434 29.75 9.87 -9.66
C GLU A 434 30.67 9.40 -8.53
N SER A 435 31.31 8.24 -8.73
CA SER A 435 32.28 7.70 -7.78
C SER A 435 33.47 8.67 -7.61
N GLY A 436 33.60 9.28 -6.43
CA GLY A 436 34.69 10.19 -6.10
C GLY A 436 34.30 11.64 -5.82
N SER A 437 33.00 11.96 -5.76
CA SER A 437 32.57 13.26 -5.24
C SER A 437 32.84 13.34 -3.73
N ASP A 438 33.66 14.29 -3.29
CA ASP A 438 33.89 14.64 -1.87
C ASP A 438 32.65 15.29 -1.21
N PHE A 439 31.46 15.06 -1.76
CA PHE A 439 30.21 15.69 -1.36
C PHE A 439 29.65 15.17 -0.03
N PHE A 440 30.16 14.03 0.45
CA PHE A 440 29.63 13.35 1.62
C PHE A 440 30.54 13.60 2.83
N VAL A 441 30.19 14.56 3.68
CA VAL A 441 30.87 14.84 4.94
C VAL A 441 29.83 14.85 6.07
N GLY A 442 30.03 14.04 7.12
CA GLY A 442 29.18 14.05 8.32
C GLY A 442 28.09 12.98 8.33
N LYS A 443 26.82 13.38 8.51
CA LYS A 443 25.67 12.49 8.80
C LYS A 443 25.47 11.37 7.76
N GLN A 444 25.76 11.63 6.48
CA GLN A 444 25.60 10.61 5.44
C GLN A 444 26.62 9.46 5.55
N GLU A 445 27.82 9.69 6.10
CA GLU A 445 28.75 8.60 6.40
C GLU A 445 28.23 7.71 7.53
N ILE A 446 27.53 8.30 8.50
CA ILE A 446 26.85 7.57 9.59
C ILE A 446 25.76 6.67 8.99
N PHE A 447 24.94 7.20 8.08
CA PHE A 447 23.92 6.42 7.38
C PHE A 447 24.50 5.19 6.67
N PHE A 448 25.55 5.38 5.86
CA PHE A 448 26.18 4.25 5.16
C PHE A 448 26.85 3.27 6.11
N ALA A 449 27.49 3.75 7.18
CA ALA A 449 28.08 2.89 8.20
C ALA A 449 27.03 2.01 8.89
N ILE A 450 25.84 2.56 9.17
CA ILE A 450 24.71 1.79 9.72
C ILE A 450 24.26 0.72 8.73
N LEU A 451 24.04 1.08 7.46
CA LEU A 451 23.63 0.11 6.43
C LEU A 451 24.65 -1.01 6.24
N ASP A 452 25.93 -0.67 6.15
CA ASP A 452 27.03 -1.63 6.05
C ASP A 452 27.04 -2.58 7.26
N SER A 453 26.87 -2.03 8.46
CA SER A 453 26.89 -2.85 9.66
C SER A 453 25.68 -3.77 9.79
N VAL A 454 24.46 -3.28 9.50
CA VAL A 454 23.25 -4.12 9.42
C VAL A 454 23.44 -5.25 8.41
N HIS A 455 23.99 -4.94 7.24
CA HIS A 455 24.24 -5.92 6.19
C HIS A 455 25.25 -6.99 6.62
N GLU A 456 26.37 -6.59 7.24
CA GLU A 456 27.38 -7.51 7.74
C GLU A 456 26.83 -8.45 8.82
N VAL A 457 26.05 -7.90 9.76
CA VAL A 457 25.39 -8.66 10.83
C VAL A 457 24.40 -9.68 10.27
N CYS A 458 23.52 -9.27 9.35
CA CYS A 458 22.59 -10.18 8.67
C CYS A 458 23.32 -11.26 7.88
N ARG A 459 24.36 -10.90 7.14
CA ARG A 459 25.17 -11.83 6.36
C ARG A 459 25.86 -12.87 7.24
N ALA A 460 26.43 -12.45 8.38
CA ALA A 460 27.09 -13.33 9.33
C ALA A 460 26.12 -14.36 9.93
N LYS A 461 24.84 -14.01 10.08
CA LYS A 461 23.77 -14.90 10.57
C LYS A 461 23.06 -15.67 9.45
N GLY A 462 23.43 -15.48 8.18
CA GLY A 462 22.78 -16.15 7.05
C GLY A 462 21.37 -15.63 6.72
N VAL A 463 21.03 -14.43 7.19
CA VAL A 463 19.73 -13.79 6.97
C VAL A 463 19.80 -12.94 5.71
N LYS A 464 18.81 -13.08 4.81
CA LYS A 464 18.71 -12.21 3.63
C LYS A 464 18.21 -10.85 4.08
N VAL A 465 19.04 -9.82 3.93
CA VAL A 465 18.63 -8.44 4.15
C VAL A 465 18.21 -7.77 2.84
N THR A 466 17.12 -7.01 2.90
CA THR A 466 16.72 -6.08 1.84
C THR A 466 16.63 -4.69 2.45
N PHE A 467 17.44 -3.77 1.95
CA PHE A 467 17.26 -2.36 2.26
C PHE A 467 16.30 -1.76 1.25
N ALA A 468 15.38 -0.96 1.75
CA ALA A 468 14.49 -0.19 0.92
C ALA A 468 14.44 1.22 1.46
N TRP A 469 14.59 2.16 0.55
CA TRP A 469 14.45 3.57 0.85
C TRP A 469 13.87 4.28 -0.34
N GLN A 470 13.34 5.46 -0.07
CA GLN A 470 12.77 6.33 -1.07
C GLN A 470 13.49 7.66 -1.03
N LEU A 471 13.79 8.17 -2.23
CA LEU A 471 14.35 9.49 -2.46
C LEU A 471 13.25 10.47 -2.80
#